data_AF-A0A9W8GAI6-F1
#
_entry.id   AF-A0A9W8GAI6-F1
#
_cell.length_a   1.000
_cell.length_b   1.000
_cell.length_c   1.000
_cell.angle_alpha   90.00
_cell.angle_beta   90.00
_cell.angle_gamma   90.00
#
_symmetry.space_group_name_H-M   'P 1'
#
loop_
_entity.id
_entity.type
_entity.pdbx_description
1 polymer ?
#
loop_
_entity_poly.entity_id
_entity_poly.type
_entity_poly.pdbx_seq_one_letter_code
_entity_poly.pdbx_strand_id
1 'polypeptide(L)'
;MGAESEVTLAVRTQHQQTGRYVQADGVEYSLRTWSCTVQEGRAKAASAHQLPYVKKVEFILHETFENPHRVVSHPPFKVEEEGWGEFDLVIMVHFVNCPEPYKIVHDLNFHSGELYRKSYDFVIPNPSPGFLALFNKHTTVSRKTIPARATKARKGPPRDSSDLAKHSRPTHHSRGYSSSSSRQSDSGSGSDSMDSGSEDDASENRSSHSRSSKARSVSSVSADS
;
A
#
# COMPACT_ATOMS: atom_id res chain seq x y z
N MET A 1 -28.42 13.46 -3.68
CA MET A 1 -27.34 12.49 -3.85
C MET A 1 -26.19 12.96 -2.98
N GLY A 2 -25.74 12.15 -2.03
CA GLY A 2 -24.60 12.47 -1.19
C GLY A 2 -23.30 12.48 -2.00
N ALA A 3 -22.27 13.15 -1.50
CA ALA A 3 -20.93 12.99 -2.07
C ALA A 3 -20.39 11.60 -1.68
N GLU A 4 -19.72 10.92 -2.61
CA GLU A 4 -19.08 9.63 -2.38
C GLU A 4 -17.57 9.78 -2.59
N SER A 5 -16.79 8.91 -1.95
CA SER A 5 -15.34 8.84 -2.19
C SER A 5 -14.92 7.39 -2.37
N GLU A 6 -14.23 7.14 -3.48
CA GLU A 6 -13.63 5.86 -3.81
C GLU A 6 -12.24 5.76 -3.16
N VAL A 7 -12.03 4.69 -2.41
CA VAL A 7 -10.78 4.39 -1.70
C VAL A 7 -10.27 3.05 -2.19
N THR A 8 -9.09 3.05 -2.80
CA THR A 8 -8.38 1.81 -3.14
C THR A 8 -7.30 1.56 -2.10
N LEU A 9 -7.40 0.45 -1.37
CA LEU A 9 -6.30 -0.08 -0.57
C LEU A 9 -5.68 -1.27 -1.30
N ALA A 10 -4.44 -1.59 -0.97
CA ALA A 10 -3.82 -2.82 -1.40
C ALA A 10 -3.23 -3.55 -0.21
N VAL A 11 -3.36 -4.87 -0.20
CA VAL A 11 -2.65 -5.73 0.74
C VAL A 11 -1.41 -6.27 0.05
N ARG A 12 -0.24 -5.92 0.56
CA ARG A 12 1.04 -6.52 0.17
C ARG A 12 1.28 -7.74 1.03
N THR A 13 1.51 -8.86 0.38
CA THR A 13 1.85 -10.11 1.05
C THR A 13 3.24 -10.53 0.63
N GLN A 14 4.06 -10.90 1.61
CA GLN A 14 5.40 -11.42 1.38
C GLN A 14 5.60 -12.65 2.24
N HIS A 15 6.18 -13.71 1.69
CA HIS A 15 6.49 -14.92 2.45
C HIS A 15 7.78 -15.58 1.98
N GLN A 16 8.43 -16.33 2.86
CA GLN A 16 9.64 -17.08 2.56
C GLN A 16 9.66 -18.40 3.35
N GLN A 17 10.13 -19.48 2.74
CA GLN A 17 10.37 -20.73 3.47
C GLN A 17 11.52 -20.54 4.47
N THR A 18 11.36 -21.13 5.65
CA THR A 18 12.34 -21.04 6.75
C THR A 18 13.39 -22.16 6.69
N GLY A 19 13.19 -23.15 5.81
CA GLY A 19 13.96 -24.40 5.80
C GLY A 19 13.55 -25.39 6.91
N ARG A 20 12.63 -25.01 7.80
CA ARG A 20 12.04 -25.89 8.81
C ARG A 20 10.77 -26.56 8.29
N TYR A 21 10.46 -27.70 8.87
CA TYR A 21 9.29 -28.50 8.51
C TYR A 21 8.51 -28.87 9.76
N VAL A 22 7.22 -29.12 9.58
CA VAL A 22 6.34 -29.65 10.63
C VAL A 22 5.58 -30.86 10.08
N GLN A 23 5.39 -31.86 10.94
CA GLN A 23 4.59 -33.03 10.62
C GLN A 23 3.16 -32.78 11.11
N ALA A 24 2.17 -32.91 10.22
CA ALA A 24 0.76 -32.83 10.57
C ALA A 24 -0.02 -33.87 9.78
N ASP A 25 -0.83 -34.68 10.46
CA ASP A 25 -1.63 -35.75 9.85
C ASP A 25 -0.81 -36.73 8.98
N GLY A 26 0.44 -37.01 9.40
CA GLY A 26 1.37 -37.88 8.68
C GLY A 26 1.99 -37.25 7.42
N VAL A 27 1.82 -35.95 7.22
CA VAL A 27 2.37 -35.20 6.07
C VAL A 27 3.33 -34.12 6.57
N GLU A 28 4.46 -33.99 5.87
CA GLU A 28 5.44 -32.94 6.13
C GLU A 28 5.07 -31.64 5.40
N TYR A 29 5.05 -30.52 6.13
CA TYR A 29 4.78 -29.20 5.58
C TYR A 29 5.96 -28.25 5.80
N SER A 30 6.35 -27.52 4.75
CA SER A 30 7.39 -26.48 4.85
C SER A 30 6.87 -25.27 5.61
N LEU A 31 7.58 -24.84 6.63
CA LEU A 31 7.22 -23.68 7.42
C LEU A 31 7.67 -22.38 6.74
N ARG A 32 6.80 -21.36 6.76
CA ARG A 32 7.06 -20.07 6.12
C ARG A 32 6.90 -18.93 7.12
N THR A 33 7.81 -17.97 7.05
CA THR A 33 7.57 -16.64 7.62
C THR A 33 6.81 -15.83 6.58
N TRP A 34 5.72 -15.20 6.97
CA TRP A 34 4.91 -14.38 6.10
C TRP A 34 4.53 -13.07 6.76
N SER A 35 4.22 -12.06 5.94
CA SER A 35 3.73 -10.77 6.37
C SER A 35 2.64 -10.26 5.46
N CYS A 36 1.62 -9.63 6.04
CA CYS A 36 0.57 -8.92 5.32
C CYS A 36 0.59 -7.46 5.77
N THR A 37 0.67 -6.53 4.81
CA THR A 37 0.75 -5.08 5.04
C THR A 37 -0.34 -4.37 4.27
N VAL A 38 -1.18 -3.59 4.96
CA VAL A 38 -2.17 -2.72 4.30
C VAL A 38 -1.47 -1.44 3.85
N GLN A 39 -1.61 -1.12 2.57
CA GLN A 39 -0.96 0.04 1.94
C GLN A 39 -1.91 0.76 0.98
N GLU A 40 -1.49 1.94 0.56
CA GLU A 40 -2.19 2.75 -0.44
C GLU A 40 -2.28 1.98 -1.76
N GLY A 41 -3.49 1.90 -2.30
CA GLY A 41 -3.77 1.18 -3.54
C GLY A 41 -3.41 1.98 -4.78
N ARG A 42 -3.55 3.32 -4.71
CA ARG A 42 -3.36 4.22 -5.84
C ARG A 42 -1.90 4.30 -6.29
N ALA A 43 -1.68 4.21 -7.61
CA ALA A 43 -0.35 4.13 -8.23
C ALA A 43 0.57 5.36 -8.01
N LYS A 44 0.05 6.49 -7.52
CA LYS A 44 0.81 7.76 -7.38
C LYS A 44 1.06 8.18 -5.92
N ALA A 45 1.03 7.24 -4.99
CA ALA A 45 1.24 7.53 -3.59
C ALA A 45 2.70 7.86 -3.27
N ALA A 46 2.96 9.03 -2.69
CA ALA A 46 4.31 9.41 -2.24
C ALA A 46 4.80 8.59 -1.03
N SER A 47 3.86 8.11 -0.20
CA SER A 47 4.14 7.19 0.92
C SER A 47 3.05 6.12 0.95
N ALA A 48 3.39 4.93 0.47
CA ALA A 48 2.42 3.84 0.36
C ALA A 48 1.92 3.33 1.72
N HIS A 49 2.66 3.54 2.81
CA HIS A 49 2.38 2.86 4.09
C HIS A 49 1.78 3.79 5.16
N GLN A 50 1.81 5.11 4.98
CA GLN A 50 1.42 6.05 6.03
C GLN A 50 -0.09 6.12 6.30
N LEU A 51 -0.93 5.92 5.27
CA LEU A 51 -2.39 5.85 5.34
C LEU A 51 -3.04 6.69 6.48
N PRO A 52 -2.84 8.03 6.54
CA PRO A 52 -3.26 8.82 7.71
C PRO A 52 -4.79 8.92 7.86
N TYR A 53 -5.55 8.51 6.86
CA TYR A 53 -7.00 8.40 6.88
C TYR A 53 -7.48 7.07 7.47
N VAL A 54 -6.59 6.15 7.81
CA VAL A 54 -6.85 4.90 8.54
C VAL A 54 -6.52 5.12 10.01
N LYS A 55 -7.49 4.83 10.89
CA LYS A 55 -7.37 4.94 12.34
C LYS A 55 -6.70 3.71 12.95
N LYS A 56 -7.12 2.52 12.53
CA LYS A 56 -6.54 1.22 12.93
C LYS A 56 -6.94 0.14 11.93
N VAL A 57 -6.19 -0.95 11.95
CA VAL A 57 -6.45 -2.17 11.20
C VAL A 57 -6.51 -3.34 12.18
N GLU A 58 -7.52 -4.18 12.06
CA GLU A 58 -7.62 -5.44 12.79
C GLU A 58 -7.37 -6.59 11.83
N PHE A 59 -6.42 -7.46 12.15
CA PHE A 59 -6.15 -8.70 11.44
C PHE A 59 -6.76 -9.84 12.24
N ILE A 60 -7.67 -10.58 11.62
CA ILE A 60 -8.29 -11.78 12.20
C ILE A 60 -7.68 -12.98 11.49
N LEU A 61 -6.67 -13.54 12.14
CA LEU A 61 -5.95 -14.73 11.72
C LEU A 61 -6.80 -15.99 11.95
N HIS A 62 -6.35 -17.11 11.42
CA HIS A 62 -6.92 -18.42 11.74
C HIS A 62 -6.80 -18.72 13.25
N GLU A 63 -7.78 -19.42 13.83
CA GLU A 63 -7.88 -19.66 15.29
C GLU A 63 -6.71 -20.44 15.88
N THR A 64 -5.93 -21.13 15.05
CA THR A 64 -4.72 -21.84 15.47
C THR A 64 -3.60 -20.91 15.91
N PHE A 65 -3.59 -19.65 15.46
CA PHE A 65 -2.57 -18.69 15.89
C PHE A 65 -2.86 -18.21 17.31
N GLU A 66 -1.81 -18.04 18.11
CA GLU A 66 -1.95 -17.40 19.42
C GLU A 66 -2.41 -15.96 19.22
N ASN A 67 -3.41 -15.51 19.99
CA ASN A 67 -4.00 -14.17 19.83
C ASN A 67 -4.39 -13.89 18.37
N PRO A 68 -5.34 -14.63 17.79
CA PRO A 68 -5.65 -14.57 16.36
C PRO A 68 -6.25 -13.22 15.95
N HIS A 69 -6.80 -12.45 16.87
CA HIS A 69 -7.23 -11.06 16.65
C HIS A 69 -6.11 -10.09 17.02
N ARG A 70 -5.56 -9.39 16.03
CA ARG A 70 -4.44 -8.44 16.18
C ARG A 70 -4.87 -7.04 15.76
N VAL A 71 -4.70 -6.07 16.64
CA VAL A 71 -5.04 -4.66 16.34
C VAL A 71 -3.77 -3.84 16.15
N VAL A 72 -3.63 -3.22 14.98
CA VAL A 72 -2.53 -2.32 14.64
C VAL A 72 -3.06 -0.91 14.40
N SER A 73 -2.69 0.02 15.27
CA SER A 73 -3.22 1.39 15.24
C SER A 73 -2.30 2.40 14.54
N HIS A 74 -1.12 1.98 14.12
CA HIS A 74 -0.14 2.85 13.47
C HIS A 74 0.48 2.20 12.22
N PRO A 75 0.86 3.01 11.22
CA PRO A 75 1.71 2.55 10.12
C PRO A 75 2.94 1.79 10.61
N PRO A 76 3.37 0.72 9.90
CA PRO A 76 2.95 0.35 8.54
C PRO A 76 1.72 -0.56 8.45
N PHE A 77 0.87 -0.69 9.48
CA PHE A 77 -0.33 -1.56 9.45
C PHE A 77 -0.01 -2.97 8.92
N LYS A 78 0.90 -3.64 9.64
CA LYS A 78 1.51 -4.91 9.24
C LYS A 78 1.28 -5.96 10.32
N VAL A 79 1.04 -7.19 9.89
CA VAL A 79 1.13 -8.40 10.72
C VAL A 79 2.20 -9.31 10.13
N GLU A 80 2.96 -9.96 11.01
CA GLU A 80 4.00 -10.93 10.67
C GLU A 80 3.81 -12.18 11.51
N GLU A 81 3.98 -13.33 10.89
CA GLU A 81 3.73 -14.62 11.51
C GLU A 81 4.54 -15.72 10.85
N GLU A 82 4.55 -16.86 11.52
CA GLU A 82 5.12 -18.09 11.01
C GLU A 82 4.06 -19.20 10.96
N GLY A 83 3.91 -19.80 9.78
CA GLY A 83 2.92 -20.84 9.57
C GLY A 83 3.19 -21.61 8.28
N TRP A 84 2.55 -22.76 8.16
CA TRP A 84 2.68 -23.64 7.01
C TRP A 84 1.42 -23.67 6.14
N GLY A 85 0.35 -23.04 6.61
CA GLY A 85 -0.97 -23.11 6.01
C GLY A 85 -1.41 -21.83 5.32
N GLU A 86 -2.29 -21.99 4.34
CA GLU A 86 -2.95 -20.94 3.56
C GLU A 86 -4.38 -20.74 4.06
N PHE A 87 -4.88 -19.50 4.05
CA PHE A 87 -6.23 -19.16 4.50
C PHE A 87 -6.71 -17.78 4.07
N ASP A 88 -8.02 -17.57 4.17
CA ASP A 88 -8.65 -16.26 4.06
C ASP A 88 -8.41 -15.42 5.33
N LEU A 89 -7.42 -14.54 5.26
CA LEU A 89 -7.15 -13.52 6.28
C LEU A 89 -8.22 -12.43 6.23
N VAL A 90 -9.00 -12.29 7.30
CA VAL A 90 -9.96 -11.19 7.42
C VAL A 90 -9.26 -9.96 7.99
N ILE A 91 -9.37 -8.83 7.29
CA ILE A 91 -8.77 -7.55 7.69
C ILE A 91 -9.89 -6.51 7.82
N MET A 92 -10.07 -5.96 9.02
CA MET A 92 -11.04 -4.91 9.30
C MET A 92 -10.33 -3.56 9.34
N VAL A 93 -10.65 -2.68 8.38
CA VAL A 93 -10.04 -1.35 8.27
C VAL A 93 -10.98 -0.31 8.86
N HIS A 94 -10.53 0.39 9.90
CA HIS A 94 -11.27 1.50 10.48
C HIS A 94 -10.75 2.82 9.93
N PHE A 95 -11.56 3.50 9.12
CA PHE A 95 -11.22 4.83 8.64
C PHE A 95 -11.52 5.91 9.70
N VAL A 96 -10.79 7.02 9.65
CA VAL A 96 -11.02 8.16 10.52
C VAL A 96 -12.42 8.72 10.27
N ASN A 97 -13.18 8.97 11.35
CA ASN A 97 -14.53 9.52 11.32
C ASN A 97 -15.53 8.72 10.44
N CYS A 98 -15.28 7.43 10.24
CA CYS A 98 -16.27 6.48 9.71
C CYS A 98 -16.73 5.59 10.87
N PRO A 99 -18.05 5.40 11.07
CA PRO A 99 -18.57 4.64 12.19
C PRO A 99 -18.25 3.14 12.06
N GLU A 100 -18.46 2.58 10.87
CA GLU A 100 -18.30 1.17 10.59
C GLU A 100 -16.94 0.86 9.94
N PRO A 101 -16.31 -0.28 10.27
CA PRO A 101 -15.12 -0.76 9.59
C PRO A 101 -15.45 -1.37 8.23
N TYR A 102 -14.46 -1.35 7.34
CA TYR A 102 -14.53 -2.00 6.03
C TYR A 102 -13.79 -3.33 6.07
N LYS A 103 -14.45 -4.39 5.59
CA LYS A 103 -13.91 -5.75 5.61
C LYS A 103 -13.18 -6.05 4.30
N ILE A 104 -11.96 -6.57 4.43
CA ILE A 104 -11.21 -7.24 3.37
C ILE A 104 -11.13 -8.72 3.72
N VAL A 105 -11.39 -9.58 2.74
CA VAL A 105 -11.07 -11.02 2.80
C VAL A 105 -9.89 -11.23 1.88
N HIS A 106 -8.71 -11.42 2.48
CA HIS A 106 -7.46 -11.56 1.77
C HIS A 106 -7.01 -13.02 1.77
N ASP A 107 -6.94 -13.61 0.59
CA ASP A 107 -6.39 -14.95 0.40
C ASP A 107 -4.87 -14.95 0.61
N LEU A 108 -4.44 -15.41 1.79
CA LEU A 108 -3.04 -15.68 2.10
C LEU A 108 -2.67 -17.06 1.54
N ASN A 109 -2.05 -17.05 0.37
CA ASN A 109 -1.52 -18.24 -0.28
C ASN A 109 -0.01 -18.14 -0.54
N PHE A 110 0.60 -19.28 -0.90
CA PHE A 110 2.02 -19.42 -1.21
C PHE A 110 2.30 -19.74 -2.67
N HIS A 111 1.26 -19.85 -3.50
CA HIS A 111 1.38 -20.13 -4.93
C HIS A 111 1.42 -18.86 -5.80
N SER A 112 1.02 -17.69 -5.28
CA SER A 112 1.04 -16.41 -5.99
C SER A 112 2.42 -15.74 -6.05
N GLY A 113 3.47 -16.49 -5.72
CA GLY A 113 4.86 -16.01 -5.62
C GLY A 113 5.20 -15.44 -4.24
N GLU A 114 6.50 -15.30 -3.94
CA GLU A 114 7.02 -14.85 -2.64
C GLU A 114 6.59 -13.43 -2.24
N LEU A 115 6.15 -12.64 -3.22
CA LEU A 115 5.60 -11.31 -3.01
C LEU A 115 4.47 -11.09 -4.01
N TYR A 116 3.29 -10.78 -3.50
CA TYR A 116 2.15 -10.34 -4.33
C TYR A 116 1.40 -9.20 -3.67
N ARG A 117 0.54 -8.56 -4.48
CA ARG A 117 -0.27 -7.42 -4.08
C ARG A 117 -1.68 -7.58 -4.63
N LYS A 118 -2.68 -7.44 -3.77
CA LYS A 118 -4.10 -7.48 -4.16
C LYS A 118 -4.79 -6.19 -3.75
N SER A 119 -5.47 -5.55 -4.70
CA SER A 119 -6.19 -4.29 -4.51
C SER A 119 -7.64 -4.53 -4.08
N TYR A 120 -8.18 -3.62 -3.27
CA TYR A 120 -9.54 -3.65 -2.75
C TYR A 120 -10.11 -2.23 -2.81
N ASP A 121 -11.24 -2.07 -3.48
CA ASP A 121 -11.92 -0.80 -3.65
C ASP A 121 -13.12 -0.68 -2.70
N PHE A 122 -13.27 0.50 -2.11
CA PHE A 122 -14.37 0.84 -1.20
C PHE A 122 -15.01 2.14 -1.63
N VAL A 123 -16.32 2.21 -1.47
CA VAL A 123 -17.07 3.46 -1.59
C VAL A 123 -17.44 3.92 -0.18
N ILE A 124 -16.96 5.11 0.18
CA ILE A 124 -17.33 5.77 1.44
C ILE A 124 -18.46 6.76 1.15
N PRO A 125 -19.70 6.47 1.58
CA PRO A 125 -20.81 7.39 1.40
C PRO A 125 -20.70 8.56 2.39
N ASN A 126 -20.97 9.77 1.91
CA ASN A 126 -20.98 11.00 2.72
C ASN A 126 -19.71 11.16 3.60
N PRO A 127 -18.51 11.15 2.99
CA PRO A 127 -17.26 11.18 3.74
C PRO A 127 -17.13 12.47 4.55
N SER A 128 -16.68 12.35 5.79
CA SER A 128 -16.49 13.52 6.66
C SER A 128 -15.40 14.46 6.10
N PRO A 129 -15.48 15.78 6.35
CA PRO A 129 -14.42 16.71 5.96
C PRO A 129 -13.04 16.35 6.53
N GLY A 130 -12.99 15.79 7.75
CA GLY A 130 -11.76 15.33 8.38
C GLY A 130 -11.14 14.12 7.67
N PHE A 131 -11.97 13.16 7.26
CA PHE A 131 -11.54 12.04 6.43
C PHE A 131 -10.98 12.55 5.10
N LEU A 132 -11.74 13.39 4.38
CA LEU A 132 -11.34 13.93 3.08
C LEU A 132 -10.02 14.71 3.15
N ALA A 133 -9.82 15.50 4.20
CA ALA A 133 -8.59 16.24 4.41
C ALA A 133 -7.37 15.31 4.52
N LEU A 134 -7.49 14.19 5.24
CA LEU A 134 -6.42 13.20 5.41
C LEU A 134 -6.24 12.36 4.14
N PHE A 135 -7.34 11.92 3.54
CA PHE A 135 -7.35 11.11 2.33
C PHE A 135 -6.69 11.84 1.16
N ASN A 136 -6.94 13.14 1.03
CA ASN A 136 -6.38 13.98 -0.04
C ASN A 136 -4.97 14.53 0.28
N LYS A 137 -4.48 14.41 1.52
CA LYS A 137 -3.17 14.97 1.93
C LYS A 137 -1.99 14.27 1.26
N HIS A 138 -2.10 12.97 1.00
CA HIS A 138 -1.05 12.15 0.37
C HIS A 138 -1.38 11.76 -1.07
N THR A 139 -2.51 12.22 -1.59
CA THR A 139 -2.78 12.23 -3.02
C THR A 139 -2.10 13.45 -3.61
N THR A 140 -0.88 13.32 -4.10
CA THR A 140 -0.44 14.18 -5.19
C THR A 140 -1.15 13.73 -6.48
N VAL A 141 -2.49 13.73 -6.46
CA VAL A 141 -3.33 13.77 -7.64
C VAL A 141 -3.47 15.26 -7.95
N SER A 142 -2.93 15.67 -9.09
CA SER A 142 -2.85 17.05 -9.56
C SER A 142 -4.16 17.81 -9.31
N ARG A 143 -4.09 18.98 -8.65
CA ARG A 143 -5.23 19.89 -8.39
C ARG A 143 -5.73 20.56 -9.67
N LYS A 144 -6.15 19.79 -10.68
CA LYS A 144 -6.83 20.32 -11.86
C LYS A 144 -8.28 19.88 -11.90
N THR A 145 -9.08 20.31 -10.92
CA THR A 145 -10.56 20.46 -10.99
C THR A 145 -11.14 20.84 -9.63
N ILE A 146 -10.61 21.90 -8.99
CA ILE A 146 -11.37 22.60 -7.95
C ILE A 146 -11.52 24.04 -8.47
N PRO A 147 -12.75 24.52 -8.74
CA PRO A 147 -12.95 25.91 -9.12
C PRO A 147 -12.44 26.78 -7.98
N ALA A 148 -11.51 27.69 -8.29
CA ALA A 148 -10.95 28.62 -7.32
C ALA A 148 -12.09 29.40 -6.67
N ARG A 149 -12.34 29.15 -5.38
CA ARG A 149 -13.18 30.05 -4.58
C ARG A 149 -12.44 31.38 -4.51
N ALA A 150 -12.94 32.38 -5.22
CA ALA A 150 -12.40 33.73 -5.23
C ALA A 150 -12.44 34.31 -3.80
N THR A 151 -11.29 34.30 -3.11
CA THR A 151 -11.11 35.11 -1.91
C THR A 151 -10.89 36.55 -2.38
N LYS A 152 -11.89 37.41 -2.16
CA LYS A 152 -11.73 38.87 -2.31
C LYS A 152 -10.62 39.32 -1.35
N ALA A 153 -9.44 39.59 -1.89
CA ALA A 153 -8.36 40.22 -1.17
C ALA A 153 -8.80 41.63 -0.74
N ARG A 154 -8.72 41.92 0.56
CA ARG A 154 -8.96 43.26 1.10
C ARG A 154 -7.79 44.16 0.67
N LYS A 155 -8.11 45.27 0.00
CA LYS A 155 -7.19 46.31 -0.47
C LYS A 155 -6.52 46.96 0.74
N GLY A 156 -5.21 46.80 0.90
CA GLY A 156 -4.41 47.57 1.86
C GLY A 156 -4.16 49.01 1.35
N PRO A 157 -3.92 50.00 2.23
CA PRO A 157 -3.73 51.38 1.82
C PRO A 157 -2.32 51.62 1.23
N PRO A 158 -2.12 52.63 0.36
CA PRO A 158 -0.86 52.87 -0.33
C PRO A 158 0.21 53.39 0.63
N ARG A 159 1.45 52.91 0.49
CA ARG A 159 2.62 53.49 1.14
C ARG A 159 3.29 54.47 0.18
N ASP A 160 3.42 55.70 0.66
CA ASP A 160 4.00 56.85 0.00
C ASP A 160 5.54 56.77 -0.10
N SER A 161 6.07 57.45 -1.10
CA SER A 161 7.44 57.42 -1.59
C SER A 161 8.20 58.70 -1.25
N SER A 162 9.37 58.56 -0.62
CA SER A 162 10.49 59.54 -0.55
C SER A 162 11.59 58.90 0.32
N ASP A 163 12.90 59.00 0.13
CA ASP A 163 13.76 59.58 -0.90
C ASP A 163 15.21 59.12 -0.58
N LEU A 164 16.06 59.12 -1.61
CA LEU A 164 17.50 59.41 -1.60
C LEU A 164 18.53 58.68 -0.69
N ALA A 165 19.41 57.93 -1.40
CA ALA A 165 20.87 58.19 -1.53
C ALA A 165 21.91 57.24 -0.87
N LYS A 166 22.67 56.60 -1.80
CA LYS A 166 24.15 56.48 -1.89
C LYS A 166 24.93 55.83 -0.74
N HIS A 167 25.67 54.75 -1.05
CA HIS A 167 27.16 54.76 -1.01
C HIS A 167 27.82 53.50 -1.64
N SER A 168 28.69 53.78 -2.62
CA SER A 168 30.05 53.26 -2.87
C SER A 168 30.41 51.74 -2.87
N ARG A 169 30.92 51.28 -4.03
CA ARG A 169 31.87 50.14 -4.28
C ARG A 169 33.22 50.34 -3.51
N PRO A 170 34.16 49.37 -3.36
CA PRO A 170 34.58 48.39 -4.38
C PRO A 170 35.12 46.99 -3.97
N THR A 171 35.19 46.13 -5.01
CA THR A 171 36.02 44.95 -5.38
C THR A 171 36.99 44.24 -4.42
N HIS A 172 36.98 42.89 -4.47
CA HIS A 172 38.14 41.97 -4.54
C HIS A 172 37.66 40.61 -5.10
N HIS A 173 38.12 40.12 -6.25
CA HIS A 173 39.16 39.08 -6.43
C HIS A 173 38.99 37.90 -5.46
N SER A 174 38.78 36.63 -5.85
CA SER A 174 39.54 35.87 -6.85
C SER A 174 39.00 34.44 -6.98
N ARG A 175 39.23 33.86 -8.17
CA ARG A 175 39.66 32.48 -8.48
C ARG A 175 38.91 31.27 -7.89
N GLY A 176 38.56 30.36 -8.79
CA GLY A 176 39.02 28.98 -8.66
C GLY A 176 38.05 27.91 -9.14
N TYR A 177 38.45 27.21 -10.21
CA TYR A 177 38.24 25.78 -10.55
C TYR A 177 36.79 25.23 -10.60
N SER A 178 36.33 24.33 -11.46
CA SER A 178 36.92 23.38 -12.42
C SER A 178 35.74 22.76 -13.19
N SER A 179 35.89 22.49 -14.49
CA SER A 179 36.03 21.16 -15.11
C SER A 179 34.76 20.37 -15.42
N SER A 180 34.86 19.66 -16.55
CA SER A 180 34.06 18.56 -17.11
C SER A 180 32.68 18.93 -17.69
N SER A 181 32.46 18.79 -19.01
CA SER A 181 32.29 17.51 -19.76
C SER A 181 31.15 16.69 -19.13
N SER A 182 30.09 16.23 -19.79
CA SER A 182 29.77 16.03 -21.21
C SER A 182 28.28 15.67 -21.25
N ARG A 183 27.54 16.14 -22.25
CA ARG A 183 26.22 15.60 -22.60
C ARG A 183 26.00 15.79 -24.09
N GLN A 184 25.85 14.70 -24.81
CA GLN A 184 24.74 14.48 -25.73
C GLN A 184 24.84 13.07 -26.30
N SER A 185 23.97 12.22 -25.80
CA SER A 185 23.48 10.99 -26.40
C SER A 185 22.50 11.35 -27.52
N ASP A 186 22.62 10.71 -28.68
CA ASP A 186 21.58 10.75 -29.70
C ASP A 186 21.16 9.33 -30.17
N SER A 187 19.84 9.22 -30.25
CA SER A 187 18.91 8.37 -30.99
C SER A 187 19.28 6.98 -31.56
N GLY A 188 18.40 6.02 -31.24
CA GLY A 188 17.60 5.25 -32.21
C GLY A 188 18.19 3.93 -32.73
N SER A 189 17.46 2.89 -33.14
CA SER A 189 16.03 2.53 -33.20
C SER A 189 15.96 1.09 -33.77
N GLY A 190 14.87 0.36 -33.53
CA GLY A 190 14.44 -0.83 -34.32
C GLY A 190 14.66 -2.17 -33.58
N SER A 191 13.65 -2.78 -32.97
CA SER A 191 12.54 -3.57 -33.54
C SER A 191 13.01 -4.88 -34.19
N ASP A 192 12.67 -6.03 -33.60
CA ASP A 192 11.89 -7.05 -34.31
C ASP A 192 11.29 -8.07 -33.35
N SER A 193 10.03 -8.36 -33.62
CA SER A 193 9.10 -9.25 -32.95
C SER A 193 9.13 -10.63 -33.59
N MET A 194 9.03 -11.70 -32.80
CA MET A 194 8.53 -12.99 -33.27
C MET A 194 7.56 -13.62 -32.27
N ASP A 195 6.37 -13.77 -32.81
CA ASP A 195 5.18 -14.49 -32.38
C ASP A 195 5.37 -16.01 -32.54
N SER A 196 4.80 -16.80 -31.63
CA SER A 196 4.49 -18.22 -31.83
C SER A 196 3.59 -18.70 -30.69
N GLY A 197 2.30 -18.83 -31.00
CA GLY A 197 1.34 -19.55 -30.18
C GLY A 197 1.42 -21.07 -30.36
N SER A 198 0.90 -21.80 -29.38
CA SER A 198 0.24 -23.10 -29.56
C SER A 198 -0.70 -23.33 -28.39
N GLU A 199 -1.93 -23.68 -28.74
CA GLU A 199 -3.03 -24.11 -27.89
C GLU A 199 -2.79 -25.56 -27.47
N ASP A 200 -3.27 -25.96 -26.27
CA ASP A 200 -3.83 -27.29 -26.09
C ASP A 200 -4.73 -27.36 -24.83
N ASP A 201 -5.80 -28.13 -25.04
CA ASP A 201 -7.02 -28.35 -24.27
C ASP A 201 -6.80 -29.27 -23.05
N ALA A 202 -7.47 -28.99 -21.92
CA ALA A 202 -7.99 -30.02 -21.02
C ALA A 202 -8.92 -29.42 -19.97
N SER A 203 -10.22 -29.66 -20.16
CA SER A 203 -11.25 -29.48 -19.15
C SER A 203 -11.30 -30.70 -18.21
N GLU A 204 -10.90 -30.54 -16.94
CA GLU A 204 -11.21 -31.50 -15.88
C GLU A 204 -12.06 -30.86 -14.78
N ASN A 205 -13.32 -31.27 -14.80
CA ASN A 205 -14.32 -31.11 -13.76
C ASN A 205 -13.84 -31.76 -12.44
N ARG A 206 -13.47 -30.95 -11.44
CA ARG A 206 -13.19 -31.43 -10.07
C ARG A 206 -14.10 -30.74 -9.06
N SER A 207 -15.20 -31.44 -8.78
CA SER A 207 -15.71 -31.72 -7.44
C SER A 207 -15.38 -30.67 -6.37
N SER A 208 -16.37 -29.81 -6.09
CA SER A 208 -16.42 -28.90 -4.95
C SER A 208 -16.54 -29.65 -3.63
N HIS A 209 -15.46 -30.31 -3.22
CA HIS A 209 -15.24 -30.60 -1.81
C HIS A 209 -14.75 -29.33 -1.14
N SER A 210 -15.52 -28.85 -0.16
CA SER A 210 -15.13 -27.83 0.81
C SER A 210 -13.70 -28.12 1.29
N ARG A 211 -12.73 -27.39 0.73
CA ARG A 211 -11.37 -27.36 1.24
C ARG A 211 -11.43 -26.60 2.56
N SER A 212 -11.64 -27.32 3.65
CA SER A 212 -11.38 -26.79 4.99
C SER A 212 -9.99 -26.15 4.98
N SER A 213 -9.94 -24.84 5.20
CA SER A 213 -8.73 -24.02 5.15
C SER A 213 -7.64 -24.65 6.00
N LYS A 214 -6.55 -25.12 5.39
CA LYS A 214 -5.44 -25.81 6.09
C LYS A 214 -4.50 -24.81 6.79
N ALA A 215 -5.02 -23.81 7.50
CA ALA A 215 -4.20 -22.89 8.27
C ALA A 215 -3.85 -23.44 9.65
N ARG A 216 -2.56 -23.60 9.93
CA ARG A 216 -2.06 -24.03 11.23
C ARG A 216 -0.75 -23.31 11.54
N SER A 217 -0.65 -22.83 12.77
CA SER A 217 0.51 -22.15 13.34
C SER A 217 1.51 -23.16 13.91
N VAL A 218 2.73 -22.70 14.22
CA VAL A 218 3.73 -23.51 14.94
C VAL A 218 3.33 -23.89 16.35
N SER A 219 2.45 -23.14 17.02
CA SER A 219 2.02 -23.41 18.40
C SER A 219 0.97 -24.52 18.50
N SER A 220 0.33 -24.89 17.38
CA SER A 220 -0.73 -25.90 17.36
C SER A 220 -0.24 -27.36 17.26
N VAL A 221 1.07 -27.60 17.10
CA VAL A 221 1.65 -28.95 16.90
C VAL A 221 2.27 -29.57 18.17
N SER A 222 1.91 -29.08 19.36
CA SER A 222 2.38 -29.66 20.62
C SER A 222 1.24 -30.35 21.38
N ALA A 223 1.07 -31.65 21.15
CA ALA A 223 0.67 -32.66 22.13
C ALA A 223 0.23 -33.96 21.42
N ASP A 224 1.18 -34.87 21.21
CA ASP A 224 0.94 -36.30 21.48
C ASP A 224 2.26 -36.85 22.02
N SER A 225 2.21 -37.36 23.25
CA SER A 225 3.36 -37.82 24.04
C SER A 225 3.80 -39.23 23.65
#